data_AF-A0A4Q2A625-F1
#
_entry.id   AF-A0A4Q2A625-F1
#
_cell.length_a   1.000
_cell.length_b   1.000
_cell.length_c   1.000
_cell.angle_alpha   90.00
_cell.angle_beta   90.00
_cell.angle_gamma   90.00
#
_symmetry.space_group_name_H-M   'P 1'
#
loop_
_entity.id
_entity.type
_entity.pdbx_description
1 polymer ?
#
loop_
_entity_poly.entity_id
_entity_poly.type
_entity_poly.pdbx_seq_one_letter_code
_entity_poly.pdbx_strand_id
1 'polypeptide(L)'
;MLPVIPPPANAVIHDQPATRWHDQIVAYIQEKSIYALHNKYGYGRRARVEAQISRIKRCIGSRLLTRRFESQQREGLIIANLVNRWNSFGKAVCVKTA
;
A
#
# COMPACT_ATOMS: atom_id res chain seq x y z
N MET A 1 -9.50 6.58 4.22
CA MET A 1 -9.06 5.67 5.29
C MET A 1 -8.00 6.40 6.09
N LEU A 2 -8.15 6.48 7.41
CA LEU A 2 -7.13 7.09 8.26
C LEU A 2 -5.92 6.14 8.31
N PRO A 3 -4.71 6.58 7.89
CA PRO A 3 -3.52 5.78 8.06
C PRO A 3 -3.26 5.61 9.55
N VAL A 4 -3.44 4.39 10.04
CA VAL A 4 -2.95 4.02 11.36
C VAL A 4 -1.43 3.88 11.24
N ILE A 5 -0.68 4.37 12.22
CA ILE A 5 0.75 4.09 12.36
C ILE A 5 0.84 3.00 13.41
N PRO A 6 1.51 1.86 13.13
CA PRO A 6 1.55 0.80 14.11
C PRO A 6 2.45 1.26 15.27
N PRO A 7 2.07 1.00 16.53
CA PRO A 7 2.92 1.31 17.67
C PRO A 7 4.20 0.47 17.63
N PRO A 8 5.27 0.90 18.31
CA PRO A 8 6.52 0.14 18.38
C PRO A 8 6.30 -1.24 19.02
N ALA A 9 7.19 -2.19 18.74
CA ALA A 9 7.03 -3.59 19.18
C ALA A 9 6.99 -3.75 20.72
N ASN A 10 7.61 -2.82 21.44
CA ASN A 10 7.63 -2.77 22.90
C ASN A 10 6.56 -1.83 23.49
N ALA A 11 5.54 -1.44 22.71
CA ALA A 11 4.46 -0.61 23.21
C ALA A 11 3.64 -1.33 24.29
N VAL A 12 3.29 -0.59 25.34
CA VAL A 12 2.54 -1.07 26.51
C VAL A 12 1.28 -0.24 26.71
N ILE A 13 0.28 -0.83 27.38
CA ILE A 13 -0.97 -0.12 27.70
C ILE A 13 -0.69 0.88 28.83
N HIS A 14 -1.14 2.13 28.66
CA HIS A 14 -0.91 3.20 29.64
C HIS A 14 -2.11 3.47 30.55
N ASP A 15 -3.32 3.05 30.17
CA ASP A 15 -4.58 3.20 30.91
C ASP A 15 -4.92 4.66 31.26
N GLN A 16 -4.58 5.58 30.36
CA GLN A 16 -4.89 7.00 30.49
C GLN A 16 -6.00 7.39 29.50
N PRO A 17 -6.87 8.35 29.85
CA PRO A 17 -7.93 8.80 28.94
C PRO A 17 -7.38 9.32 27.60
N ALA A 18 -6.17 9.91 27.61
CA ALA A 18 -5.48 10.39 26.42
C ALA A 18 -4.91 9.26 25.52
N THR A 19 -4.62 8.08 26.08
CA THR A 19 -3.99 6.95 25.37
C THR A 19 -5.00 5.91 24.91
N ARG A 20 -6.30 6.13 25.11
CA ARG A 20 -7.37 5.16 24.82
C ARG A 20 -7.27 4.52 23.42
N TRP A 21 -6.95 5.31 22.39
CA TRP A 21 -6.81 4.78 21.02
C TRP A 21 -5.54 3.95 20.83
N HIS A 22 -4.43 4.39 21.41
CA HIS A 22 -3.18 3.64 21.43
C HIS A 22 -3.35 2.29 22.13
N ASP A 23 -3.95 2.31 23.31
CA ASP A 23 -4.12 1.14 24.16
C ASP A 23 -5.03 0.10 23.50
N GLN A 24 -6.07 0.54 22.78
CA GLN A 24 -6.91 -0.34 21.95
C GLN A 24 -6.12 -1.05 20.83
N ILE A 25 -5.18 -0.35 20.19
CA ILE A 25 -4.36 -0.93 19.13
C ILE A 25 -3.35 -1.92 19.73
N VAL A 26 -2.70 -1.55 20.83
CA VAL A 26 -1.75 -2.43 21.52
C VAL A 26 -2.46 -3.70 22.01
N ALA A 27 -3.62 -3.58 22.64
CA ALA A 27 -4.43 -4.72 23.06
C ALA A 27 -4.81 -5.61 21.88
N TYR A 28 -5.23 -5.04 20.75
CA TYR A 28 -5.57 -5.80 19.54
C TYR A 28 -4.36 -6.54 18.95
N ILE A 29 -3.17 -5.93 18.97
CA ILE A 29 -1.93 -6.57 18.53
C ILE A 29 -1.56 -7.73 19.46
N GLN A 30 -1.67 -7.54 20.78
CA GLN A 30 -1.40 -8.59 21.78
C GLN A 30 -2.37 -9.76 21.64
N GLU A 31 -3.65 -9.50 21.37
CA GLU A 31 -4.67 -10.53 21.19
C GLU A 31 -4.49 -11.32 19.88
N LYS A 32 -4.19 -10.65 18.76
CA LYS A 32 -4.26 -11.27 17.43
C LYS A 32 -2.97 -11.37 16.64
N SER A 33 -2.04 -10.42 16.82
CA SER A 33 -0.81 -10.16 16.04
C SER A 33 -0.82 -8.86 15.24
N ILE A 34 0.40 -8.38 14.98
CA ILE A 34 0.67 -7.25 14.08
C ILE A 34 0.19 -7.51 12.64
N TYR A 35 0.22 -8.75 12.18
CA TYR A 35 -0.26 -9.12 10.85
C TYR A 35 -1.78 -8.92 10.73
N ALA A 36 -2.54 -9.26 11.77
CA ALA A 36 -3.97 -9.02 11.82
C ALA A 36 -4.31 -7.51 11.78
N LEU A 37 -3.47 -6.66 12.40
CA LEU A 37 -3.59 -5.21 12.33
C LEU A 37 -3.34 -4.70 10.90
N HIS A 38 -2.24 -5.15 10.28
CA HIS A 38 -1.89 -4.79 8.91
C HIS A 38 -2.97 -5.17 7.91
N ASN A 39 -3.60 -6.34 8.09
CA ASN A 39 -4.73 -6.78 7.26
C ASN A 39 -5.97 -5.93 7.50
N LYS A 40 -6.31 -5.62 8.75
CA LYS A 40 -7.47 -4.79 9.12
C LYS A 40 -7.40 -3.38 8.51
N TYR A 41 -6.23 -2.75 8.52
CA TYR A 41 -6.04 -1.39 8.01
C TYR A 41 -5.49 -1.32 6.57
N GLY A 42 -5.21 -2.48 5.95
CA GLY A 42 -4.81 -2.56 4.55
C GLY A 42 -3.43 -1.99 4.24
N TYR A 43 -2.45 -2.18 5.14
CA TYR A 43 -1.06 -1.72 4.97
C TYR A 43 -0.42 -2.23 3.67
N GLY A 44 -0.80 -3.44 3.23
CA GLY A 44 -0.31 -4.02 1.98
C GLY A 44 -0.80 -3.31 0.70
N ARG A 45 -1.69 -2.32 0.77
CA ARG A 45 -2.13 -1.59 -0.44
C ARG A 45 -1.06 -0.65 -0.98
N ARG A 46 -0.31 0.03 -0.09
CA ARG A 46 0.80 0.92 -0.49
C ARG A 46 1.85 0.14 -1.26
N ALA A 47 2.31 -0.98 -0.72
CA ALA A 47 3.30 -1.84 -1.38
C ALA A 47 2.84 -2.32 -2.78
N ARG A 48 1.55 -2.62 -2.95
CA ARG A 48 0.99 -3.00 -4.27
C ARG A 48 1.03 -1.84 -5.27
N VAL A 49 0.70 -0.62 -4.83
CA VAL A 49 0.76 0.57 -5.69
C VAL A 49 2.22 0.88 -6.06
N GLU A 50 3.13 0.84 -5.08
CA GLU A 50 4.57 1.07 -5.31
C GLU A 50 5.16 0.05 -6.29
N ALA A 51 4.79 -1.23 -6.17
CA ALA A 51 5.19 -2.27 -7.11
C ALA A 51 4.69 -1.98 -8.54
N GLN A 52 3.45 -1.52 -8.70
CA GLN A 52 2.92 -1.15 -10.02
C GLN A 52 3.63 0.08 -10.60
N ILE A 53 3.88 1.12 -9.79
CA ILE A 53 4.64 2.28 -10.23
C ILE A 53 6.07 1.86 -10.64
N SER A 54 6.70 0.98 -9.88
CA SER A 54 8.02 0.44 -10.22
C SER A 54 8.01 -0.30 -11.57
N ARG A 55 6.98 -1.13 -11.83
CA ARG A 55 6.78 -1.80 -13.12
C ARG A 55 6.63 -0.81 -14.27
N ILE A 56 5.79 0.23 -14.11
CA ILE A 56 5.63 1.30 -15.11
C ILE A 56 6.98 1.96 -15.40
N LYS A 57 7.73 2.33 -14.36
CA LYS A 57 9.04 2.98 -14.49
C LYS A 57 10.06 2.10 -15.21
N ARG A 58 10.03 0.79 -14.99
CA ARG A 58 10.94 -0.18 -15.62
C ARG A 58 10.59 -0.44 -17.09
N CYS A 59 9.30 -0.56 -17.41
CA CYS A 59 8.85 -0.97 -18.75
C CYS A 59 8.63 0.19 -19.71
N ILE A 60 8.18 1.35 -19.22
CA ILE A 60 7.83 2.52 -20.05
C ILE A 60 8.88 3.62 -19.87
N GLY A 61 9.22 3.93 -18.62
CA GLY A 61 10.17 4.98 -18.29
C GLY A 61 9.76 5.78 -17.06
N SER A 62 10.69 6.58 -16.55
CA SER A 62 10.50 7.39 -15.34
C SER A 62 9.82 8.73 -15.60
N ARG A 63 9.59 9.09 -16.87
CA ARG A 63 9.06 10.38 -17.31
C ARG A 63 8.11 10.19 -18.50
N LEU A 64 7.17 11.13 -18.64
CA LEU A 64 6.39 11.27 -19.87
C LEU A 64 7.30 11.76 -21.00
N LEU A 65 7.16 11.18 -22.18
CA LEU A 65 7.99 11.48 -23.35
C LEU A 65 7.49 12.73 -24.08
N THR A 66 6.21 13.03 -23.97
CA THR A 66 5.59 14.16 -24.66
C THR A 66 5.87 15.50 -23.95
N ARG A 67 6.13 16.55 -24.74
CA ARG A 67 6.46 17.89 -24.21
C ARG A 67 5.24 18.81 -24.04
N ARG A 68 4.17 18.59 -24.82
CA ARG A 68 2.94 19.40 -24.75
C ARG A 68 2.01 18.83 -23.70
N PHE A 69 1.38 19.70 -22.90
CA PHE A 69 0.52 19.29 -21.80
C PHE A 69 -0.66 18.41 -22.26
N GLU A 70 -1.35 18.77 -23.35
CA GLU A 70 -2.43 17.93 -23.90
C GLU A 70 -1.93 16.53 -24.31
N SER A 71 -0.72 16.46 -24.87
CA SER A 71 -0.09 15.19 -25.23
C SER A 71 0.29 14.37 -23.99
N GLN A 72 0.72 15.02 -22.91
CA GLN A 72 1.02 14.38 -21.62
C GLN A 72 -0.23 13.79 -20.97
N GLN A 73 -1.37 14.49 -21.06
CA GLN A 73 -2.64 13.97 -20.58
C GLN A 73 -3.05 12.70 -21.36
N ARG A 74 -2.92 12.71 -22.69
CA ARG A 74 -3.19 11.53 -23.53
C ARG A 74 -2.22 10.38 -23.23
N GLU A 75 -0.94 10.68 -23.07
CA GLU A 75 0.08 9.70 -22.68
C GLU A 75 -0.27 9.07 -21.32
N GLY A 76 -0.68 9.88 -20.34
CA GLY A 76 -1.15 9.40 -19.04
C GLY A 76 -2.36 8.47 -19.13
N LEU A 77 -3.34 8.78 -19.97
CA LEU A 77 -4.51 7.92 -20.20
C LEU A 77 -4.11 6.58 -20.84
N ILE A 78 -3.17 6.58 -21.79
CA ILE A 78 -2.64 5.37 -22.42
C ILE A 78 -1.93 4.50 -21.37
N ILE A 79 -1.07 5.10 -20.54
CA ILE A 79 -0.37 4.38 -19.46
C ILE A 79 -1.38 3.78 -18.47
N ALA A 80 -2.42 4.53 -18.09
CA ALA A 80 -3.47 4.04 -17.19
C ALA A 80 -4.21 2.82 -17.80
N ASN A 81 -4.57 2.88 -19.08
CA ASN A 81 -5.19 1.77 -19.79
C ASN A 81 -4.27 0.54 -19.86
N LEU A 82 -2.97 0.75 -20.08
CA LEU A 82 -1.99 -0.33 -20.07
C LEU A 82 -1.88 -0.99 -18.70
N VAL A 83 -1.90 -0.21 -17.61
CA VAL A 83 -1.90 -0.73 -16.23
C VAL A 83 -3.17 -1.54 -15.95
N ASN A 84 -4.33 -1.07 -16.42
CA ASN A 84 -5.58 -1.83 -16.29
C ASN A 84 -5.52 -3.16 -17.05
N ARG A 85 -4.97 -3.15 -18.28
CA ARG A 85 -4.73 -4.36 -19.07
C ARG A 85 -3.75 -5.31 -18.35
N TRP A 86 -2.66 -4.80 -17.77
CA TRP A 86 -1.74 -5.61 -16.98
C TRP A 86 -2.40 -6.23 -15.75
N ASN A 87 -3.26 -5.49 -15.05
CA ASN A 87 -4.02 -6.03 -13.91
C ASN A 87 -4.98 -7.14 -14.33
N SER A 88 -5.54 -7.06 -15.54
CA SER A 88 -6.44 -8.11 -16.07
C SER A 88 -5.74 -9.44 -16.37
N PHE A 89 -4.42 -9.44 -16.60
CA PHE A 89 -3.65 -10.68 -16.78
C PHE A 89 -3.40 -11.43 -15.47
N GLY A 90 -3.88 -10.89 -14.35
CA GLY A 90 -3.62 -11.43 -13.02
C GLY A 90 -2.30 -10.91 -12.44
N LYS A 91 -2.02 -11.35 -11.21
CA LYS A 91 -0.82 -10.99 -10.47
C LYS A 91 -0.11 -12.28 -10.08
N ALA A 92 1.22 -12.27 -10.14
CA ALA A 92 2.02 -13.35 -9.59
C ALA A 92 1.66 -13.54 -8.10
N VAL A 93 1.31 -14.77 -7.73
CA VAL A 93 1.04 -15.14 -6.35
C VAL A 93 2.36 -15.63 -5.76
N CYS A 94 3.02 -14.82 -4.93
CA CYS A 94 4.12 -15.31 -4.11
C CYS A 94 3.55 -16.15 -2.97
N VAL A 95 3.78 -17.45 -3.03
CA VAL A 95 3.45 -18.39 -1.96
C VAL A 95 4.71 -18.63 -1.14
N LYS A 96 4.61 -18.54 0.19
CA LYS A 96 5.72 -18.93 1.06
C LYS A 96 5.67 -20.46 1.21
N THR A 97 6.65 -21.15 0.64
CA THR A 97 6.82 -22.59 0.86
C THR A 97 7.35 -22.84 2.28
N ALA A 98 6.86 -23.92 2.91
CA ALA A 98 7.17 -24.30 4.28
C ALA A 98 8.65 -24.62 4.48
#